data_AF-A0A1K1SNI4-F1
#
_entry.id   AF-A0A1K1SNI4-F1
#
_cell.length_a   1.000
_cell.length_b   1.000
_cell.length_c   1.000
_cell.angle_alpha   90.00
_cell.angle_beta   90.00
_cell.angle_gamma   90.00
#
_symmetry.space_group_name_H-M   'P 1'
#
loop_
_entity.id
_entity.type
_entity.pdbx_description
1 polymer ?
#
loop_
_entity_poly.entity_id
_entity_poly.type
_entity_poly.pdbx_seq_one_letter_code
_entity_poly.pdbx_strand_id
1 'polypeptide(L)'
;MSTRREPNQYAMQNPLTQYPRPPFPDQPQSPPGIDQDMVPKPDHGENSYQGFGRLEGRKALVTGGDSGIGRAAAIAYAREGADVAINYLPSEERDARQVIELIEAEGRKAIAIPGDLKDETFCVQLVKSAHEQLGALDIVVNVAGKQEAQKDIADITTAQFDDTMKTNIYAMFWICKTAVPLMPAGATIINTASIQSYDPSATLLDYATTKAAIVAFTKALAGQVISKGIRVNAVAPGPIWTVLQPSGGQPQQKIPTFGAQVPMKRPGQPAECAPLYVLLASQESSYITGEVFGVTGGNPLP
;
A
#
# COMPACT_ATOMS: atom_id res chain seq x y z
N MET A 1 -1.19 18.27 -34.49
CA MET A 1 -1.74 16.96 -34.07
C MET A 1 -2.21 17.11 -32.64
N SER A 2 -3.53 17.05 -32.39
CA SER A 2 -4.09 17.19 -31.05
C SER A 2 -3.68 15.98 -30.23
N THR A 3 -2.71 16.13 -29.33
CA THR A 3 -2.39 15.14 -28.31
C THR A 3 -3.63 15.02 -27.42
N ARG A 4 -4.49 14.01 -27.66
CA ARG A 4 -5.53 13.67 -26.70
C ARG A 4 -4.80 13.37 -25.38
N ARG A 5 -4.98 14.23 -24.37
CA ARG A 5 -4.55 13.93 -23.01
C ARG A 5 -5.14 12.57 -22.63
N GLU A 6 -4.31 11.71 -22.05
CA GLU A 6 -4.81 10.48 -21.46
C GLU A 6 -5.90 10.83 -20.43
N PRO A 7 -7.00 10.05 -20.38
CA PRO A 7 -8.07 10.33 -19.44
C PRO A 7 -7.56 10.14 -18.01
N ASN A 8 -7.72 11.18 -17.19
CA ASN A 8 -7.41 11.15 -15.76
C ASN A 8 -8.53 10.43 -14.97
N GLN A 9 -8.37 10.36 -13.64
CA GLN A 9 -9.33 9.70 -12.76
C GLN A 9 -10.71 10.38 -12.68
N TYR A 10 -10.88 11.58 -13.26
CA TYR A 10 -12.15 12.33 -13.29
C TYR A 10 -12.93 12.14 -14.59
N ALA A 11 -12.29 11.62 -15.64
CA ALA A 11 -12.96 11.34 -16.90
C ALA A 11 -13.90 10.14 -16.73
N MET A 12 -15.17 10.30 -17.11
CA MET A 12 -16.16 9.22 -17.08
C MET A 12 -15.72 8.10 -18.03
N GLN A 13 -15.47 6.92 -17.48
CA GLN A 13 -15.03 5.72 -18.19
C GLN A 13 -15.83 4.51 -17.72
N ASN A 14 -15.93 3.47 -18.56
CA ASN A 14 -16.49 2.20 -18.12
C ASN A 14 -15.45 1.48 -17.24
N PRO A 15 -15.69 1.31 -15.93
CA PRO A 15 -14.70 0.74 -15.02
C PRO A 15 -14.37 -0.71 -15.37
N LEU A 16 -15.26 -1.42 -16.08
CA LEU A 16 -14.98 -2.78 -16.50
C LEU A 16 -13.82 -2.83 -17.50
N THR A 17 -13.69 -1.86 -18.42
CA THR A 17 -12.71 -1.87 -19.53
C THR A 17 -11.59 -0.84 -19.37
N GLN A 18 -11.57 -0.11 -18.26
CA GLN A 18 -10.61 0.99 -18.03
C GLN A 18 -9.15 0.50 -17.93
N TYR A 19 -8.93 -0.73 -17.46
CA TYR A 19 -7.60 -1.31 -17.26
C TYR A 19 -7.49 -2.70 -17.90
N PRO A 20 -6.26 -3.24 -18.06
CA PRO A 20 -6.03 -4.57 -18.62
C PRO A 20 -6.82 -5.68 -17.93
N ARG A 21 -7.19 -6.69 -18.71
CA ARG A 21 -7.91 -7.89 -18.26
C ARG A 21 -7.10 -9.14 -18.59
N PRO A 22 -7.27 -10.23 -17.83
CA PRO A 22 -6.68 -11.52 -18.19
C PRO A 22 -7.17 -12.01 -19.58
N PRO A 23 -6.38 -12.85 -20.27
CA PRO A 23 -5.19 -13.55 -19.76
C PRO A 23 -3.93 -12.68 -19.70
N PHE A 24 -3.16 -12.84 -18.62
CA PHE A 24 -1.82 -12.27 -18.46
C PHE A 24 -0.74 -13.31 -18.79
N PRO A 25 0.48 -12.92 -19.19
CA PRO A 25 1.58 -13.86 -19.38
C PRO A 25 2.05 -14.45 -18.04
N ASP A 26 2.58 -15.67 -18.10
CA ASP A 26 3.38 -16.22 -17.01
C ASP A 26 4.63 -15.37 -16.80
N GLN A 27 4.92 -14.99 -15.55
CA GLN A 27 5.98 -14.02 -15.24
C GLN A 27 6.56 -14.20 -13.83
N PRO A 28 7.04 -15.39 -13.45
CA PRO A 28 7.55 -15.62 -12.10
C PRO A 28 8.70 -14.68 -11.77
N GLN A 29 8.70 -14.16 -10.55
CA GLN A 29 9.81 -13.39 -9.98
C GLN A 29 10.20 -13.94 -8.61
N SER A 30 11.40 -13.62 -8.15
CA SER A 30 11.81 -13.87 -6.77
C SER A 30 11.32 -12.73 -5.86
N PRO A 31 10.85 -13.00 -4.62
CA PRO A 31 10.48 -11.95 -3.69
C PRO A 31 11.66 -11.00 -3.38
N PRO A 32 11.42 -9.70 -3.17
CA PRO A 32 10.10 -9.05 -3.21
C PRO A 32 9.57 -8.83 -4.65
N GLY A 33 10.45 -8.92 -5.64
CA GLY A 33 10.19 -8.68 -7.06
C GLY A 33 10.56 -7.26 -7.47
N ILE A 34 10.50 -6.98 -8.78
CA ILE A 34 10.67 -5.65 -9.35
C ILE A 34 9.46 -5.33 -10.24
N ASP A 35 8.75 -4.28 -9.88
CA ASP A 35 7.48 -3.86 -10.48
C ASP A 35 7.65 -3.49 -11.96
N GLN A 36 8.77 -2.84 -12.28
CA GLN A 36 9.15 -2.53 -13.67
C GLN A 36 9.32 -3.75 -14.59
N ASP A 37 9.53 -4.96 -14.05
CA ASP A 37 9.70 -6.20 -14.84
C ASP A 37 8.37 -6.92 -15.09
N MET A 38 7.25 -6.43 -14.55
CA MET A 38 5.93 -7.01 -14.79
C MET A 38 5.39 -6.72 -16.20
N VAL A 39 4.57 -7.64 -16.71
CA VAL A 39 3.92 -7.56 -18.01
C VAL A 39 2.43 -7.89 -17.90
N PRO A 40 1.50 -6.95 -18.16
CA PRO A 40 1.76 -5.52 -18.38
C PRO A 40 2.32 -4.86 -17.11
N LYS A 41 2.99 -3.73 -17.30
CA LYS A 41 3.41 -2.88 -16.17
C LYS A 41 2.19 -2.43 -15.38
N PRO A 42 2.21 -2.50 -14.04
CA PRO A 42 1.16 -1.92 -13.21
C PRO A 42 1.02 -0.41 -13.46
N ASP A 43 -0.21 0.08 -13.39
CA ASP A 43 -0.50 1.52 -13.42
C ASP A 43 -0.63 2.03 -11.98
N HIS A 44 0.25 2.94 -11.57
CA HIS A 44 0.25 3.55 -10.24
C HIS A 44 -0.34 4.96 -10.24
N GLY A 45 -0.80 5.43 -11.39
CA GLY A 45 -1.31 6.77 -11.57
C GLY A 45 -0.28 7.75 -12.09
N GLU A 46 0.89 7.31 -12.55
CA GLU A 46 1.98 8.17 -13.05
C GLU A 46 1.49 9.18 -14.09
N ASN A 47 0.60 8.78 -14.99
CA ASN A 47 0.06 9.67 -16.01
C ASN A 47 -1.39 10.12 -15.74
N SER A 48 -2.11 9.41 -14.86
CA SER A 48 -3.56 9.54 -14.73
C SER A 48 -4.03 10.22 -13.44
N TYR A 49 -3.26 10.16 -12.34
CA TYR A 49 -3.66 10.80 -11.08
C TYR A 49 -3.45 12.31 -11.14
N GLN A 50 -4.49 13.12 -11.06
CA GLN A 50 -4.36 14.57 -10.93
C GLN A 50 -4.74 15.03 -9.51
N GLY A 51 -3.86 15.77 -8.83
CA GLY A 51 -4.11 16.31 -7.50
C GLY A 51 -4.85 17.66 -7.49
N PHE A 52 -5.34 18.07 -6.32
CA PHE A 52 -6.08 19.31 -6.06
C PHE A 52 -5.64 20.02 -4.77
N GLY A 53 -4.44 19.72 -4.25
CA GLY A 53 -3.91 20.36 -3.04
C GLY A 53 -4.57 19.87 -1.74
N ARG A 54 -5.14 18.66 -1.73
CA ARG A 54 -5.89 18.13 -0.57
C ARG A 54 -4.99 17.75 0.62
N LEU A 55 -3.67 17.68 0.40
CA LEU A 55 -2.65 17.34 1.38
C LEU A 55 -1.53 18.39 1.42
N GLU A 56 -1.83 19.64 1.06
CA GLU A 56 -0.84 20.70 1.00
C GLU A 56 -0.07 20.83 2.32
N GLY A 57 1.26 20.75 2.22
CA GLY A 57 2.18 20.89 3.35
C GLY A 57 2.36 19.65 4.23
N ARG A 58 1.57 18.58 4.03
CA ARG A 58 1.60 17.36 4.86
C ARG A 58 2.90 16.59 4.74
N LYS A 59 3.23 15.78 5.76
CA LYS A 59 4.48 15.01 5.85
C LYS A 59 4.17 13.52 6.01
N ALA A 60 4.42 12.75 4.96
CA ALA A 60 4.05 11.35 4.88
C ALA A 60 5.24 10.39 4.95
N LEU A 61 5.09 9.32 5.72
CA LEU A 61 5.91 8.11 5.62
C LEU A 61 5.08 6.98 5.01
N VAL A 62 5.55 6.37 3.93
CA VAL A 62 4.92 5.23 3.26
C VAL A 62 5.89 4.04 3.22
N THR A 63 5.57 2.94 3.91
CA THR A 63 6.35 1.70 3.79
C THR A 63 5.93 0.91 2.55
N GLY A 64 6.87 0.25 1.87
CA GLY A 64 6.62 -0.38 0.57
C GLY A 64 6.22 0.64 -0.48
N GLY A 65 6.82 1.83 -0.42
CA GLY A 65 6.49 2.97 -1.28
C GLY A 65 7.14 2.93 -2.66
N ASP A 66 8.00 1.95 -2.92
CA ASP A 66 8.73 1.73 -4.18
C ASP A 66 7.85 1.19 -5.31
N SER A 67 6.84 0.37 -4.99
CA SER A 67 6.03 -0.38 -5.96
C SER A 67 4.57 -0.51 -5.54
N GLY A 68 3.72 -0.99 -6.47
CA GLY A 68 2.33 -1.32 -6.22
C GLY A 68 1.53 -0.22 -5.50
N ILE A 69 0.71 -0.62 -4.52
CA ILE A 69 -0.23 0.29 -3.84
C ILE A 69 0.50 1.41 -3.10
N GLY A 70 1.67 1.13 -2.50
CA GLY A 70 2.44 2.13 -1.77
C GLY A 70 2.99 3.19 -2.71
N ARG A 71 3.51 2.79 -3.88
CA ARG A 71 3.89 3.72 -4.97
C ARG A 71 2.73 4.61 -5.41
N ALA A 72 1.55 4.03 -5.63
CA ALA A 72 0.38 4.80 -6.04
C ALA A 72 -0.06 5.82 -4.97
N ALA A 73 0.00 5.45 -3.69
CA ALA A 73 -0.27 6.36 -2.59
C ALA A 73 0.78 7.49 -2.50
N ALA A 74 2.08 7.16 -2.65
CA ALA A 74 3.17 8.13 -2.62
C ALA A 74 3.06 9.17 -3.75
N ILE A 75 2.78 8.73 -4.99
CA ILE A 75 2.54 9.61 -6.14
C ILE A 75 1.35 10.53 -5.87
N ALA A 76 0.22 9.98 -5.43
CA ALA A 76 -0.97 10.76 -5.14
C ALA A 76 -0.75 11.76 -4.00
N TYR A 77 0.00 11.40 -2.96
CA TYR A 77 0.33 12.31 -1.88
C TYR A 77 1.17 13.49 -2.34
N ALA A 78 2.21 13.24 -3.15
CA ALA A 78 3.03 14.31 -3.72
C ALA A 78 2.19 15.26 -4.58
N ARG A 79 1.33 14.71 -5.45
CA ARG A 79 0.41 15.50 -6.29
C ARG A 79 -0.62 16.30 -5.53
N GLU A 80 -0.98 15.85 -4.34
CA GLU A 80 -1.90 16.55 -3.44
C GLU A 80 -1.16 17.56 -2.53
N GLY A 81 0.17 17.70 -2.68
CA GLY A 81 0.97 18.72 -2.00
C GLY A 81 1.71 18.25 -0.76
N ALA A 82 1.86 16.93 -0.54
CA ALA A 82 2.59 16.39 0.60
C ALA A 82 4.07 16.13 0.28
N ASP A 83 4.95 16.31 1.26
CA ASP A 83 6.30 15.74 1.21
C ASP A 83 6.26 14.28 1.66
N VAL A 84 7.05 13.43 1.01
CA VAL A 84 6.93 11.97 1.14
C VAL A 84 8.27 11.30 1.39
N ALA A 85 8.37 10.56 2.49
CA ALA A 85 9.40 9.56 2.72
C ALA A 85 8.87 8.17 2.37
N ILE A 86 9.66 7.39 1.63
CA ILE A 86 9.35 6.00 1.30
C ILE A 86 10.37 5.05 1.92
N ASN A 87 9.88 3.94 2.46
CA ASN A 87 10.70 2.77 2.82
C ASN A 87 10.44 1.63 1.84
N TYR A 88 11.48 0.85 1.59
CA TYR A 88 11.53 -0.29 0.67
C TYR A 88 12.77 -1.15 1.00
N LEU A 89 12.90 -2.35 0.44
CA LEU A 89 14.12 -3.16 0.59
C LEU A 89 15.21 -2.67 -0.38
N PRO A 90 16.50 -2.72 -0.02
CA PRO A 90 17.58 -2.26 -0.92
C PRO A 90 17.58 -2.89 -2.32
N SER A 91 17.05 -4.12 -2.47
CA SER A 91 16.90 -4.79 -3.77
C SER A 91 15.93 -4.08 -4.73
N GLU A 92 15.01 -3.28 -4.20
CA GLU A 92 13.94 -2.58 -4.94
C GLU A 92 14.34 -1.14 -5.32
N GLU A 93 15.60 -0.75 -5.10
CA GLU A 93 16.13 0.59 -5.37
C GLU A 93 15.81 1.11 -6.79
N ARG A 94 15.74 0.21 -7.78
CA ARG A 94 15.39 0.56 -9.16
C ARG A 94 13.97 1.11 -9.27
N ASP A 95 13.02 0.54 -8.55
CA ASP A 95 11.63 1.01 -8.52
C ASP A 95 11.51 2.27 -7.65
N ALA A 96 12.15 2.27 -6.48
CA ALA A 96 12.12 3.40 -5.56
C ALA A 96 12.63 4.70 -6.18
N ARG A 97 13.70 4.65 -6.99
CA ARG A 97 14.21 5.83 -7.70
C ARG A 97 13.18 6.50 -8.61
N GLN A 98 12.36 5.72 -9.30
CA GLN A 98 11.29 6.29 -10.13
C GLN A 98 10.26 7.03 -9.26
N VAL A 99 9.95 6.50 -8.09
CA VAL A 99 9.01 7.15 -7.16
C VAL A 99 9.60 8.44 -6.62
N ILE A 100 10.88 8.46 -6.26
CA ILE A 100 11.60 9.67 -5.85
C ILE A 100 11.53 10.74 -6.96
N GLU A 101 11.87 10.38 -8.19
CA GLU A 101 11.81 11.29 -9.35
C GLU A 101 10.40 11.85 -9.57
N LEU A 102 9.36 11.01 -9.41
CA LEU A 102 7.96 11.42 -9.54
C LEU A 102 7.54 12.40 -8.43
N ILE A 103 7.96 12.17 -7.18
CA ILE A 103 7.66 13.08 -6.06
C ILE A 103 8.35 14.43 -6.27
N GLU A 104 9.63 14.41 -6.66
CA GLU A 104 10.42 15.63 -6.91
C GLU A 104 9.88 16.43 -8.09
N ALA A 105 9.36 15.76 -9.13
CA ALA A 105 8.72 16.40 -10.28
C ALA A 105 7.46 17.22 -9.91
N GLU A 106 6.78 16.88 -8.80
CA GLU A 106 5.66 17.65 -8.25
C GLU A 106 6.14 18.80 -7.33
N GLY A 107 7.45 19.06 -7.26
CA GLY A 107 8.04 20.10 -6.42
C GLY A 107 8.02 19.78 -4.92
N ARG A 108 7.84 18.50 -4.56
CA ARG A 108 7.78 18.05 -3.17
C ARG A 108 9.10 17.42 -2.73
N LYS A 109 9.33 17.41 -1.41
CA LYS A 109 10.50 16.73 -0.84
C LYS A 109 10.28 15.22 -0.86
N ALA A 110 11.22 14.51 -1.46
CA ALA A 110 11.27 13.05 -1.53
C ALA A 110 12.42 12.52 -0.67
N ILE A 111 12.16 11.49 0.16
CA ILE A 111 13.18 10.85 0.99
C ILE A 111 13.11 9.34 0.81
N ALA A 112 14.23 8.73 0.43
CA ALA A 112 14.37 7.28 0.38
C ALA A 112 15.02 6.75 1.66
N ILE A 113 14.40 5.75 2.30
CA ILE A 113 14.91 5.12 3.53
C ILE A 113 14.87 3.58 3.35
N PRO A 114 15.81 3.01 2.59
CA PRO A 114 15.85 1.56 2.36
C PRO A 114 16.25 0.79 3.61
N GLY A 115 15.59 -0.35 3.85
CA GLY A 115 15.96 -1.29 4.92
C GLY A 115 14.82 -2.26 5.28
N ASP A 116 15.18 -3.29 6.04
CA ASP A 116 14.28 -4.41 6.36
C ASP A 116 13.44 -4.11 7.62
N LEU A 117 12.13 -4.13 7.45
CA LEU A 117 11.15 -3.90 8.51
C LEU A 117 11.04 -5.05 9.53
N LYS A 118 11.69 -6.21 9.27
CA LYS A 118 11.77 -7.29 10.26
C LYS A 118 12.68 -6.94 11.45
N ASP A 119 13.46 -5.87 11.36
CA ASP A 119 14.32 -5.35 12.43
C ASP A 119 13.62 -4.21 13.20
N GLU A 120 13.43 -4.38 14.51
CA GLU A 120 12.83 -3.37 15.41
C GLU A 120 13.65 -2.07 15.45
N THR A 121 14.97 -2.19 15.54
CA THR A 121 15.89 -1.04 15.60
C THR A 121 15.78 -0.22 14.32
N PHE A 122 15.73 -0.90 13.17
CA PHE A 122 15.50 -0.23 11.89
C PHE A 122 14.13 0.46 11.86
N CYS A 123 13.04 -0.20 12.29
CA CYS A 123 11.71 0.42 12.33
C CYS A 123 11.68 1.71 13.17
N VAL A 124 12.38 1.71 14.31
CA VAL A 124 12.53 2.91 15.16
C VAL A 124 13.31 4.00 14.43
N GLN A 125 14.42 3.65 13.78
CA GLN A 125 15.25 4.60 13.01
C GLN A 125 14.51 5.15 11.80
N LEU A 126 13.73 4.34 11.11
CA LEU A 126 12.91 4.73 9.96
C LEU A 126 11.98 5.89 10.31
N VAL A 127 11.19 5.72 11.38
CA VAL A 127 10.23 6.76 11.81
C VAL A 127 10.94 8.04 12.23
N LYS A 128 12.03 7.92 13.00
CA LYS A 128 12.82 9.09 13.44
C LYS A 128 13.45 9.83 12.27
N SER A 129 14.04 9.09 11.32
CA SER A 129 14.67 9.64 10.12
C SER A 129 13.64 10.33 9.23
N ALA A 130 12.46 9.72 9.04
CA ALA A 130 11.37 10.34 8.29
C ALA A 130 10.92 11.65 8.96
N HIS A 131 10.67 11.63 10.27
CA HIS A 131 10.27 12.82 11.02
C HIS A 131 11.30 13.95 10.95
N GLU A 132 12.59 13.64 11.16
CA GLU A 132 13.68 14.62 11.11
C GLU A 132 13.86 15.20 9.71
N GLN A 133 13.95 14.34 8.70
CA GLN A 133 14.20 14.78 7.34
C GLN A 133 12.99 15.51 6.73
N LEU A 134 11.76 15.13 7.05
CA LEU A 134 10.55 15.85 6.62
C LEU A 134 10.29 17.12 7.45
N GLY A 135 10.89 17.25 8.63
CA GLY A 135 10.67 18.32 9.60
C GLY A 135 9.40 18.18 10.45
N ALA A 136 8.54 17.22 10.11
CA ALA A 136 7.40 16.75 10.91
C ALA A 136 6.95 15.38 10.38
N LEU A 137 6.00 14.74 11.06
CA LEU A 137 5.37 13.50 10.58
C LEU A 137 3.89 13.52 10.97
N ASP A 138 2.99 13.51 9.99
CA ASP A 138 1.55 13.61 10.22
C ASP A 138 0.71 12.65 9.36
N ILE A 139 1.33 11.89 8.46
CA ILE A 139 0.74 10.75 7.76
C ILE A 139 1.70 9.56 7.90
N VAL A 140 1.20 8.43 8.40
CA VAL A 140 1.95 7.16 8.38
C VAL A 140 1.12 6.12 7.65
N VAL A 141 1.70 5.51 6.61
CA VAL A 141 1.05 4.46 5.83
C VAL A 141 1.84 3.17 5.92
N ASN A 142 1.25 2.16 6.54
CA ASN A 142 1.80 0.81 6.62
C ASN A 142 1.27 0.00 5.42
N VAL A 143 2.01 -0.03 4.31
CA VAL A 143 1.63 -0.78 3.09
C VAL A 143 2.51 -1.99 2.84
N ALA A 144 3.79 -1.93 3.22
CA ALA A 144 4.72 -3.04 3.10
C ALA A 144 4.13 -4.34 3.65
N GLY A 145 4.34 -5.44 2.94
CA GLY A 145 3.87 -6.75 3.37
C GLY A 145 4.54 -7.89 2.64
N LYS A 146 4.74 -9.00 3.38
CA LYS A 146 5.15 -10.29 2.84
C LYS A 146 3.93 -11.18 2.63
N GLN A 147 3.90 -11.87 1.50
CA GLN A 147 2.87 -12.85 1.14
C GLN A 147 3.56 -14.01 0.41
N GLU A 148 3.34 -15.23 0.86
CA GLU A 148 3.94 -16.42 0.27
C GLU A 148 2.93 -17.58 0.32
N ALA A 149 2.47 -18.02 -0.85
CA ALA A 149 1.41 -19.01 -0.93
C ALA A 149 1.92 -20.44 -0.72
N GLN A 150 1.28 -21.18 0.20
CA GLN A 150 1.53 -22.60 0.44
C GLN A 150 0.23 -23.39 0.36
N LYS A 151 0.26 -24.60 -0.23
CA LYS A 151 -0.96 -25.41 -0.39
C LYS A 151 -1.36 -26.15 0.89
N ASP A 152 -0.38 -26.54 1.68
CA ASP A 152 -0.54 -27.28 2.92
C ASP A 152 0.13 -26.52 4.07
N ILE A 153 -0.44 -26.57 5.26
CA ILE A 153 0.16 -26.00 6.47
C ILE A 153 1.51 -26.66 6.79
N ALA A 154 1.69 -27.95 6.42
CA ALA A 154 2.95 -28.66 6.61
C ALA A 154 4.11 -28.05 5.79
N ASP A 155 3.81 -27.33 4.71
CA ASP A 155 4.81 -26.64 3.87
C ASP A 155 5.14 -25.23 4.40
N ILE A 156 4.35 -24.71 5.34
CA ILE A 156 4.61 -23.43 6.00
C ILE A 156 5.66 -23.65 7.08
N THR A 157 6.92 -23.36 6.74
CA THR A 157 8.00 -23.40 7.71
C THR A 157 7.82 -22.34 8.81
N THR A 158 8.36 -22.58 9.99
CA THR A 158 8.40 -21.56 11.05
C THR A 158 9.06 -20.27 10.59
N ALA A 159 10.09 -20.35 9.74
CA ALA A 159 10.76 -19.18 9.18
C ALA A 159 9.82 -18.36 8.29
N GLN A 160 9.05 -19.00 7.41
CA GLN A 160 8.05 -18.31 6.59
C GLN A 160 7.00 -17.63 7.48
N PHE A 161 6.42 -18.38 8.43
CA PHE A 161 5.40 -17.85 9.34
C PHE A 161 5.93 -16.65 10.13
N ASP A 162 7.11 -16.76 10.73
CA ASP A 162 7.75 -15.70 11.50
C ASP A 162 8.09 -14.47 10.63
N ASP A 163 8.62 -14.67 9.42
CA ASP A 163 8.89 -13.57 8.49
C ASP A 163 7.61 -12.84 8.08
N THR A 164 6.53 -13.57 7.79
CA THR A 164 5.22 -12.99 7.46
C THR A 164 4.66 -12.19 8.64
N MET A 165 4.73 -12.74 9.86
CA MET A 165 4.30 -12.05 11.08
C MET A 165 5.16 -10.82 11.38
N LYS A 166 6.49 -10.92 11.28
CA LYS A 166 7.42 -9.81 11.55
C LYS A 166 7.19 -8.66 10.59
N THR A 167 7.11 -8.95 9.30
CA THR A 167 6.90 -7.94 8.25
C THR A 167 5.54 -7.26 8.39
N ASN A 168 4.47 -8.04 8.63
CA ASN A 168 3.12 -7.50 8.51
C ASN A 168 2.55 -6.97 9.84
N ILE A 169 3.00 -7.51 10.98
CA ILE A 169 2.46 -7.18 12.31
C ILE A 169 3.49 -6.49 13.19
N TYR A 170 4.67 -7.09 13.40
CA TYR A 170 5.65 -6.51 14.32
C TYR A 170 6.16 -5.17 13.80
N ALA A 171 6.49 -5.07 12.50
CA ALA A 171 6.87 -3.81 11.87
C ALA A 171 5.81 -2.71 12.07
N MET A 172 4.54 -3.01 11.75
CA MET A 172 3.43 -2.07 11.94
C MET A 172 3.34 -1.63 13.42
N PHE A 173 3.48 -2.56 14.36
CA PHE A 173 3.50 -2.26 15.79
C PHE A 173 4.68 -1.33 16.16
N TRP A 174 5.90 -1.67 15.77
CA TRP A 174 7.10 -0.87 16.09
C TRP A 174 7.05 0.53 15.48
N ILE A 175 6.59 0.64 14.23
CA ILE A 175 6.37 1.90 13.53
C ILE A 175 5.32 2.73 14.26
N CYS A 176 4.13 2.19 14.50
CA CYS A 176 3.06 2.92 15.18
C CYS A 176 3.45 3.35 16.59
N LYS A 177 4.09 2.46 17.36
CA LYS A 177 4.59 2.73 18.71
C LYS A 177 5.56 3.91 18.73
N THR A 178 6.41 4.02 17.72
CA THR A 178 7.41 5.10 17.59
C THR A 178 6.80 6.39 17.04
N ALA A 179 5.87 6.29 16.10
CA ALA A 179 5.28 7.44 15.41
C ALA A 179 4.26 8.19 16.26
N VAL A 180 3.36 7.48 16.97
CA VAL A 180 2.26 8.09 17.73
C VAL A 180 2.71 9.20 18.71
N PRO A 181 3.82 9.06 19.46
CA PRO A 181 4.32 10.15 20.32
C PRO A 181 4.80 11.40 19.57
N LEU A 182 5.16 11.29 18.29
CA LEU A 182 5.71 12.36 17.45
C LEU A 182 4.65 13.05 16.58
N MET A 183 3.46 12.45 16.44
CA MET A 183 2.42 12.92 15.54
C MET A 183 1.53 13.97 16.22
N PRO A 184 1.23 15.10 15.54
CA PRO A 184 0.35 16.14 16.07
C PRO A 184 -1.14 15.74 16.01
N ALA A 185 -1.99 16.47 16.73
CA ALA A 185 -3.43 16.40 16.52
C ALA A 185 -3.78 16.75 15.07
N GLY A 186 -4.71 16.01 14.46
CA GLY A 186 -5.04 16.09 13.04
C GLY A 186 -4.26 15.11 12.15
N ALA A 187 -3.25 14.42 12.70
CA ALA A 187 -2.49 13.40 11.99
C ALA A 187 -3.29 12.10 11.77
N THR A 188 -2.78 11.24 10.91
CA THR A 188 -3.45 9.98 10.57
C THR A 188 -2.51 8.82 10.28
N ILE A 189 -2.95 7.62 10.64
CA ILE A 189 -2.31 6.35 10.33
C ILE A 189 -3.25 5.55 9.42
N ILE A 190 -2.72 5.01 8.33
CA ILE A 190 -3.47 4.19 7.38
C ILE A 190 -2.75 2.85 7.22
N ASN A 191 -3.44 1.76 7.55
CA ASN A 191 -2.89 0.42 7.46
C ASN A 191 -3.45 -0.32 6.23
N THR A 192 -2.63 -1.14 5.57
CA THR A 192 -3.08 -1.93 4.42
C THR A 192 -3.41 -3.35 4.84
N ALA A 193 -4.69 -3.61 5.05
CA ALA A 193 -5.28 -4.93 5.26
C ALA A 193 -5.43 -5.68 3.91
N SER A 194 -6.46 -6.52 3.77
CA SER A 194 -6.77 -7.24 2.54
C SER A 194 -8.20 -7.77 2.58
N ILE A 195 -8.79 -8.10 1.43
CA ILE A 195 -9.97 -8.97 1.38
C ILE A 195 -9.72 -10.30 2.13
N GLN A 196 -8.47 -10.77 2.19
CA GLN A 196 -8.05 -11.97 2.93
C GLN A 196 -8.28 -11.86 4.45
N SER A 197 -8.51 -10.65 4.98
CA SER A 197 -8.93 -10.46 6.38
C SER A 197 -10.33 -11.04 6.66
N TYR A 198 -11.17 -11.16 5.62
CA TYR A 198 -12.58 -11.52 5.72
C TYR A 198 -12.95 -12.75 4.89
N ASP A 199 -12.25 -12.98 3.78
CA ASP A 199 -12.39 -14.14 2.90
C ASP A 199 -11.02 -14.82 2.72
N PRO A 200 -10.53 -15.53 3.76
CA PRO A 200 -9.21 -16.13 3.77
C PRO A 200 -9.14 -17.33 2.82
N SER A 201 -8.20 -17.28 1.88
CA SER A 201 -7.89 -18.40 0.98
C SER A 201 -7.05 -19.44 1.69
N ALA A 202 -7.36 -20.73 1.46
CA ALA A 202 -6.63 -21.85 2.05
C ALA A 202 -5.12 -21.82 1.81
N THR A 203 -4.67 -21.18 0.72
CA THR A 203 -3.26 -21.12 0.35
C THR A 203 -2.46 -20.00 1.03
N LEU A 204 -3.10 -19.17 1.85
CA LEU A 204 -2.52 -17.92 2.40
C LEU A 204 -2.72 -17.84 3.91
N LEU A 205 -2.51 -18.96 4.63
CA LEU A 205 -2.85 -19.08 6.05
C LEU A 205 -2.14 -18.05 6.94
N ASP A 206 -0.82 -17.92 6.82
CA ASP A 206 -0.01 -16.95 7.57
C ASP A 206 -0.37 -15.50 7.18
N TYR A 207 -0.45 -15.22 5.88
CA TYR A 207 -0.81 -13.90 5.35
C TYR A 207 -2.20 -13.46 5.81
N ALA A 208 -3.23 -14.28 5.61
CA ALA A 208 -4.61 -13.95 5.99
C ALA A 208 -4.73 -13.71 7.50
N THR A 209 -4.01 -14.50 8.32
CA THR A 209 -3.90 -14.28 9.77
C THR A 209 -3.37 -12.87 10.06
N THR A 210 -2.28 -12.45 9.40
CA THR A 210 -1.76 -11.08 9.58
C THR A 210 -2.75 -10.01 9.12
N LYS A 211 -3.44 -10.21 8.00
CA LYS A 211 -4.39 -9.22 7.48
C LYS A 211 -5.62 -9.07 8.39
N ALA A 212 -6.09 -10.15 9.01
CA ALA A 212 -7.12 -10.07 10.06
C ALA A 212 -6.62 -9.34 11.31
N ALA A 213 -5.38 -9.63 11.74
CA ALA A 213 -4.76 -8.94 12.88
C ALA A 213 -4.57 -7.43 12.62
N ILE A 214 -4.25 -7.01 11.39
CA ILE A 214 -4.17 -5.59 11.01
C ILE A 214 -5.51 -4.88 11.19
N VAL A 215 -6.63 -5.53 10.85
CA VAL A 215 -7.98 -4.96 11.07
C VAL A 215 -8.24 -4.76 12.57
N ALA A 216 -7.97 -5.77 13.40
CA ALA A 216 -8.15 -5.66 14.84
C ALA A 216 -7.24 -4.58 15.45
N PHE A 217 -5.96 -4.55 15.04
CA PHE A 217 -4.97 -3.56 15.48
C PHE A 217 -5.42 -2.14 15.13
N THR A 218 -5.91 -1.92 13.91
CA THR A 218 -6.43 -0.63 13.44
C THR A 218 -7.55 -0.11 14.34
N LYS A 219 -8.55 -0.95 14.61
CA LYS A 219 -9.70 -0.59 15.47
C LYS A 219 -9.26 -0.30 16.91
N ALA A 220 -8.40 -1.14 17.47
CA ALA A 220 -7.90 -0.97 18.83
C ALA A 220 -7.04 0.30 18.97
N LEU A 221 -6.13 0.54 18.02
CA LEU A 221 -5.26 1.71 18.05
C LEU A 221 -6.07 2.99 17.86
N ALA A 222 -7.06 3.01 16.96
CA ALA A 222 -7.98 4.15 16.78
C ALA A 222 -8.60 4.56 18.12
N GLY A 223 -9.14 3.61 18.89
CA GLY A 223 -9.69 3.89 20.21
C GLY A 223 -8.68 4.42 21.22
N GLN A 224 -7.42 3.98 21.14
CA GLN A 224 -6.35 4.45 22.05
C GLN A 224 -5.88 5.88 21.74
N VAL A 225 -5.83 6.27 20.46
CA VAL A 225 -5.20 7.54 20.04
C VAL A 225 -6.19 8.64 19.66
N ILE A 226 -7.50 8.36 19.69
CA ILE A 226 -8.54 9.35 19.39
C ILE A 226 -8.48 10.57 20.31
N SER A 227 -8.16 10.38 21.59
CA SER A 227 -8.00 11.49 22.57
C SER A 227 -6.79 12.39 22.26
N LYS A 228 -5.87 11.94 21.40
CA LYS A 228 -4.74 12.73 20.87
C LYS A 228 -5.08 13.43 19.56
N GLY A 229 -6.30 13.27 19.05
CA GLY A 229 -6.72 13.80 17.76
C GLY A 229 -6.09 13.08 16.55
N ILE A 230 -5.65 11.83 16.71
CA ILE A 230 -5.08 11.02 15.63
C ILE A 230 -6.13 10.04 15.12
N ARG A 231 -6.32 9.97 13.79
CA ARG A 231 -7.22 8.99 13.16
C ARG A 231 -6.45 7.77 12.69
N VAL A 232 -7.01 6.57 12.86
CA VAL A 232 -6.37 5.32 12.41
C VAL A 232 -7.38 4.53 11.60
N ASN A 233 -7.10 4.28 10.33
CA ASN A 233 -8.00 3.54 9.44
C ASN A 233 -7.25 2.47 8.65
N ALA A 234 -7.98 1.60 7.96
CA ALA A 234 -7.40 0.62 7.06
C ALA A 234 -8.03 0.64 5.67
N VAL A 235 -7.23 0.28 4.68
CA VAL A 235 -7.66 -0.07 3.34
C VAL A 235 -7.51 -1.58 3.18
N ALA A 236 -8.54 -2.26 2.67
CA ALA A 236 -8.55 -3.69 2.40
C ALA A 236 -8.74 -3.94 0.90
N PRO A 237 -7.64 -4.01 0.12
CA PRO A 237 -7.70 -4.26 -1.30
C PRO A 237 -8.16 -5.70 -1.62
N GLY A 238 -8.83 -5.87 -2.75
CA GLY A 238 -9.04 -7.17 -3.40
C GLY A 238 -7.82 -7.60 -4.22
N PRO A 239 -8.00 -8.28 -5.36
CA PRO A 239 -6.90 -8.59 -6.26
C PRO A 239 -6.44 -7.33 -7.00
N ILE A 240 -5.29 -6.80 -6.60
CA ILE A 240 -4.60 -5.68 -7.26
C ILE A 240 -3.37 -6.21 -7.99
N TRP A 241 -3.15 -5.75 -9.22
CA TRP A 241 -1.99 -6.12 -10.04
C TRP A 241 -0.72 -5.45 -9.49
N THR A 242 0.03 -6.18 -8.68
CA THR A 242 1.30 -5.74 -8.08
C THR A 242 2.32 -6.85 -8.15
N VAL A 243 3.61 -6.50 -8.02
CA VAL A 243 4.70 -7.47 -8.11
C VAL A 243 4.68 -8.54 -7.02
N LEU A 244 4.05 -8.25 -5.87
CA LEU A 244 3.81 -9.20 -4.79
C LEU A 244 3.11 -10.49 -5.26
N GLN A 245 2.26 -10.41 -6.29
CA GLN A 245 1.50 -11.56 -6.77
C GLN A 245 2.39 -12.56 -7.53
N PRO A 246 3.08 -12.17 -8.63
CA PRO A 246 3.99 -13.07 -9.35
C PRO A 246 5.29 -13.40 -8.59
N SER A 247 5.64 -12.66 -7.53
CA SER A 247 6.84 -12.91 -6.73
C SER A 247 6.64 -13.93 -5.59
N GLY A 248 5.51 -14.63 -5.54
CA GLY A 248 5.23 -15.70 -4.57
C GLY A 248 3.90 -15.55 -3.84
N GLY A 249 3.23 -14.40 -3.95
CA GLY A 249 1.93 -14.18 -3.33
C GLY A 249 0.81 -15.01 -3.94
N GLN A 250 0.93 -15.43 -5.20
CA GLN A 250 0.02 -16.38 -5.84
C GLN A 250 0.80 -17.59 -6.38
N PRO A 251 0.17 -18.78 -6.41
CA PRO A 251 0.68 -19.86 -7.25
C PRO A 251 0.80 -19.37 -8.70
N GLN A 252 1.91 -19.65 -9.37
CA GLN A 252 2.19 -19.13 -10.72
C GLN A 252 1.07 -19.42 -11.73
N GLN A 253 0.46 -20.60 -11.62
CA GLN A 253 -0.67 -21.04 -12.44
C GLN A 253 -1.92 -20.14 -12.34
N LYS A 254 -2.03 -19.33 -11.27
CA LYS A 254 -3.14 -18.38 -11.06
C LYS A 254 -2.88 -17.03 -11.70
N ILE A 255 -1.62 -16.67 -11.99
CA ILE A 255 -1.24 -15.36 -12.53
C ILE A 255 -1.92 -15.06 -13.87
N PRO A 256 -1.97 -15.98 -14.86
CA PRO A 256 -2.64 -15.70 -16.13
C PRO A 256 -4.12 -15.33 -15.98
N THR A 257 -4.80 -15.85 -14.96
CA THR A 257 -6.24 -15.61 -14.71
C THR A 257 -6.50 -14.65 -13.56
N PHE A 258 -5.48 -13.95 -13.06
CA PHE A 258 -5.58 -13.14 -11.86
C PHE A 258 -6.68 -12.07 -12.00
N GLY A 259 -7.59 -12.01 -11.02
CA GLY A 259 -8.72 -11.08 -11.02
C GLY A 259 -9.90 -11.47 -11.91
N ALA A 260 -9.85 -12.56 -12.69
CA ALA A 260 -11.00 -13.02 -13.49
C ALA A 260 -12.20 -13.45 -12.64
N GLN A 261 -11.95 -13.81 -11.37
CA GLN A 261 -12.96 -14.32 -10.45
C GLN A 261 -13.88 -13.23 -9.89
N VAL A 262 -13.39 -11.98 -9.73
CA VAL A 262 -14.20 -10.90 -9.14
C VAL A 262 -15.30 -10.44 -10.11
N PRO A 263 -16.39 -9.82 -9.64
CA PRO A 263 -17.48 -9.35 -10.51
C PRO A 263 -17.02 -8.43 -11.65
N MET A 264 -16.01 -7.58 -11.44
CA MET A 264 -15.44 -6.72 -12.48
C MET A 264 -14.59 -7.45 -13.54
N LYS A 265 -14.32 -8.77 -13.36
CA LYS A 265 -13.59 -9.64 -14.30
C LYS A 265 -12.19 -9.17 -14.70
N ARG A 266 -11.55 -8.38 -13.84
CA ARG A 266 -10.16 -7.93 -13.96
C ARG A 266 -9.59 -7.65 -12.57
N PRO A 267 -8.26 -7.68 -12.40
CA PRO A 267 -7.67 -7.12 -11.20
C PRO A 267 -7.82 -5.59 -11.21
N GLY A 268 -7.79 -5.00 -10.01
CA GLY A 268 -7.56 -3.57 -9.88
C GLY A 268 -6.12 -3.21 -10.25
N GLN A 269 -5.88 -1.97 -10.65
CA GLN A 269 -4.53 -1.41 -10.72
C GLN A 269 -4.24 -0.59 -9.45
N PRO A 270 -2.96 -0.46 -9.04
CA PRO A 270 -2.60 0.36 -7.88
C PRO A 270 -3.16 1.79 -7.90
N ALA A 271 -3.23 2.42 -9.07
CA ALA A 271 -3.85 3.72 -9.29
C ALA A 271 -5.28 3.84 -8.71
N GLU A 272 -6.05 2.75 -8.74
CA GLU A 272 -7.44 2.70 -8.27
C GLU A 272 -7.54 2.69 -6.75
N CYS A 273 -6.45 2.38 -6.03
CA CYS A 273 -6.41 2.45 -4.57
C CYS A 273 -6.09 3.86 -4.06
N ALA A 274 -5.27 4.62 -4.79
CA ALA A 274 -4.73 5.91 -4.34
C ALA A 274 -5.77 6.95 -3.88
N PRO A 275 -6.93 7.14 -4.54
CA PRO A 275 -7.95 8.10 -4.10
C PRO A 275 -8.44 7.86 -2.66
N LEU A 276 -8.53 6.60 -2.25
CA LEU A 276 -8.96 6.22 -0.91
C LEU A 276 -7.89 6.55 0.14
N TYR A 277 -6.61 6.30 -0.15
CA TYR A 277 -5.52 6.71 0.72
C TYR A 277 -5.50 8.23 0.90
N VAL A 278 -5.72 9.01 -0.17
CA VAL A 278 -5.81 10.48 -0.06
C VAL A 278 -7.02 10.92 0.78
N LEU A 279 -8.20 10.33 0.56
CA LEU A 279 -9.37 10.63 1.39
C LEU A 279 -9.06 10.41 2.87
N LEU A 280 -8.52 9.24 3.22
CA LEU A 280 -8.19 8.88 4.59
C LEU A 280 -7.06 9.75 5.18
N ALA A 281 -6.13 10.22 4.35
CA ALA A 281 -5.07 11.12 4.75
C ALA A 281 -5.56 12.55 5.01
N SER A 282 -6.50 13.03 4.18
CA SER A 282 -7.00 14.42 4.19
C SER A 282 -7.86 14.74 5.42
N GLN A 283 -8.11 16.02 5.67
CA GLN A 283 -9.05 16.46 6.70
C GLN A 283 -10.54 16.29 6.29
N GLU A 284 -10.82 15.93 5.04
CA GLU A 284 -12.18 15.62 4.57
C GLU A 284 -12.77 14.40 5.30
N SER A 285 -11.89 13.54 5.83
CA SER A 285 -12.24 12.34 6.61
C SER A 285 -12.17 12.57 8.12
N SER A 286 -12.43 13.80 8.60
CA SER A 286 -12.31 14.19 10.02
C SER A 286 -13.14 13.34 11.00
N TYR A 287 -14.24 12.73 10.54
CA TYR A 287 -15.09 11.84 11.33
C TYR A 287 -14.89 10.34 11.02
N ILE A 288 -13.83 9.99 10.29
CA ILE A 288 -13.51 8.61 9.90
C ILE A 288 -12.29 8.12 10.70
N THR A 289 -12.52 7.23 11.67
CA THR A 289 -11.46 6.55 12.43
C THR A 289 -11.95 5.18 12.88
N GLY A 290 -11.06 4.19 12.92
CA GLY A 290 -11.37 2.79 13.24
C GLY A 290 -12.01 2.02 12.08
N GLU A 291 -12.10 2.61 10.89
CA GLU A 291 -12.83 2.04 9.77
C GLU A 291 -11.93 1.25 8.81
N VAL A 292 -12.56 0.32 8.07
CA VAL A 292 -11.90 -0.50 7.04
C VAL A 292 -12.63 -0.33 5.72
N PHE A 293 -11.92 0.17 4.70
CA PHE A 293 -12.51 0.48 3.39
C PHE A 293 -12.02 -0.49 2.31
N GLY A 294 -12.94 -1.05 1.53
CA GLY A 294 -12.64 -2.02 0.49
C GLY A 294 -12.38 -1.40 -0.88
N VAL A 295 -11.39 -1.92 -1.61
CA VAL A 295 -11.19 -1.68 -3.06
C VAL A 295 -11.11 -3.04 -3.75
N THR A 296 -12.25 -3.66 -4.03
CA THR A 296 -12.34 -5.13 -4.19
C THR A 296 -12.93 -5.62 -5.51
N GLY A 297 -13.22 -4.74 -6.47
CA GLY A 297 -13.74 -5.14 -7.77
C GLY A 297 -15.11 -5.83 -7.72
N GLY A 298 -15.89 -5.58 -6.67
CA GLY A 298 -17.24 -6.12 -6.48
C GLY A 298 -17.34 -7.27 -5.45
N ASN A 299 -16.26 -7.64 -4.76
CA ASN A 299 -16.31 -8.55 -3.61
C ASN A 299 -16.41 -7.73 -2.31
N PRO A 300 -17.61 -7.36 -1.82
CA PRO A 300 -17.74 -6.47 -0.68
C PRO A 300 -17.14 -7.06 0.59
N LEU A 301 -16.64 -6.19 1.47
CA LEU A 301 -16.31 -6.56 2.84
C LEU A 301 -17.62 -6.71 3.66
N PRO A 302 -17.63 -7.56 4.71
CA PRO A 302 -18.78 -7.68 5.61
C PRO A 302 -18.99 -6.46 6.52
#